data_AF-B7C7Z2-F1
#
_entry.id   AF-B7C7Z2-F1
#
_cell.length_a   1.000
_cell.length_b   1.000
_cell.length_c   1.000
_cell.angle_alpha   90.00
_cell.angle_beta   90.00
_cell.angle_gamma   90.00
#
_symmetry.space_group_name_H-M   'P 1'
#
loop_
_entity.id
_entity.type
_entity.pdbx_description
1 polymer ?
#
loop_
_entity_poly.entity_id
_entity_poly.type
_entity_poly.pdbx_seq_one_letter_code
_entity_poly.pdbx_strand_id
1 'polypeptide(L)'
;MLDKMEQTLREELLLSYQNGNEESYVFSEHSFLLFLEHIKKHKYFYKVNLQTRKSFPLKQGYEKLWDIIEPRCKEVGIFDKEDILYYFINFQAGFTMTLKHWVDTDCKISEKQLAEIIKNCVPNILIKRN
;
A
#
# COMPACT_ATOMS: atom_id res chain seq x y z
N MET A 1 -22.92 -5.73 5.79
CA MET A 1 -22.12 -6.45 6.83
C MET A 1 -20.64 -6.38 6.50
N LEU A 2 -20.26 -6.70 5.26
CA LEU A 2 -18.89 -6.52 4.75
C LEU A 2 -18.38 -5.07 4.88
N ASP A 3 -19.20 -4.07 4.57
CA ASP A 3 -18.77 -2.65 4.64
C ASP A 3 -18.43 -2.19 6.06
N LYS A 4 -19.20 -2.64 7.07
CA LYS A 4 -18.92 -2.33 8.48
C LYS A 4 -17.62 -2.99 8.93
N MET A 5 -17.38 -4.24 8.51
CA MET A 5 -16.15 -4.96 8.82
C MET A 5 -14.94 -4.34 8.12
N GLU A 6 -15.09 -3.90 6.87
CA GLU A 6 -14.07 -3.14 6.15
C GLU A 6 -13.70 -1.86 6.88
N GLN A 7 -14.69 -1.10 7.37
CA GLN A 7 -14.45 0.11 8.13
C GLN A 7 -13.69 -0.17 9.44
N THR A 8 -14.12 -1.15 10.23
CA THR A 8 -13.45 -1.53 11.49
C THR A 8 -11.99 -1.95 11.25
N LEU A 9 -11.75 -2.78 10.24
CA LEU A 9 -10.40 -3.23 9.90
C LEU A 9 -9.51 -2.10 9.37
N ARG A 10 -10.11 -1.11 8.67
CA ARG A 10 -9.39 0.09 8.26
C ARG A 10 -8.98 0.94 9.46
N GLU A 11 -9.88 1.13 10.43
CA GLU A 11 -9.59 1.88 11.65
C GLU A 11 -8.51 1.19 12.48
N GLU A 12 -8.60 -0.13 12.66
CA GLU A 12 -7.57 -0.95 13.33
C GLU A 12 -6.20 -0.79 12.67
N LEU A 13 -6.14 -0.86 11.34
CA LEU A 13 -4.91 -0.65 10.59
C LEU A 13 -4.36 0.77 10.78
N LEU A 14 -5.19 1.81 10.72
CA LEU A 14 -4.75 3.19 10.91
C LEU A 14 -4.18 3.42 12.31
N LEU A 15 -4.76 2.82 13.34
CA LEU A 15 -4.22 2.86 14.71
C LEU A 15 -2.82 2.26 14.79
N SER A 16 -2.52 1.21 14.00
CA SER A 16 -1.19 0.59 13.98
C SER A 16 -0.09 1.54 13.49
N TYR A 17 -0.44 2.58 12.73
CA TYR A 17 0.51 3.56 12.19
C TYR A 17 0.77 4.77 13.10
N GLN A 18 -0.04 5.00 14.15
CA GLN A 18 0.00 6.23 14.94
C GLN A 18 1.29 6.44 15.77
N ASN A 19 2.15 5.43 15.87
CA ASN A 19 3.40 5.51 16.63
C ASN A 19 4.64 5.84 15.76
N GLY A 20 4.48 6.08 14.45
CA GLY A 20 5.58 6.40 13.52
C GLY A 20 5.53 7.85 13.01
N ASN A 21 6.69 8.49 12.81
CA ASN A 21 6.76 9.83 12.18
C ASN A 21 6.22 9.79 10.74
N GLU A 22 5.25 10.64 10.39
CA GLU A 22 4.35 10.38 9.26
C GLU A 22 4.97 10.38 7.84
N GLU A 23 6.05 11.11 7.57
CA GLU A 23 6.62 11.21 6.21
C GLU A 23 7.71 10.19 5.88
N SER A 24 8.63 9.91 6.83
CA SER A 24 9.80 9.05 6.60
C SER A 24 9.42 7.57 6.51
N TYR A 25 8.20 7.23 6.92
CA TYR A 25 7.71 5.86 6.94
C TYR A 25 6.95 5.48 5.68
N VAL A 26 6.50 6.44 4.85
CA VAL A 26 5.75 6.11 3.62
C VAL A 26 6.64 5.35 2.63
N PHE A 27 6.16 4.17 2.22
CA PHE A 27 6.91 3.20 1.40
C PHE A 27 8.16 2.61 2.06
N SER A 28 8.27 2.70 3.39
CA SER A 28 9.31 2.01 4.15
C SER A 28 8.96 0.53 4.36
N GLU A 29 9.99 -0.30 4.58
CA GLU A 29 9.81 -1.71 4.97
C GLU A 29 8.94 -1.84 6.22
N HIS A 30 9.15 -0.96 7.21
CA HIS A 30 8.37 -0.97 8.45
C HIS A 30 6.88 -0.69 8.20
N SER A 31 6.55 0.26 7.33
CA SER A 31 5.16 0.56 6.97
C SER A 31 4.46 -0.62 6.28
N PHE A 32 5.19 -1.34 5.42
CA PHE A 32 4.69 -2.54 4.77
C PHE A 32 4.58 -3.70 5.76
N LEU A 33 5.51 -3.83 6.72
CA LEU A 33 5.44 -4.87 7.74
C LEU A 33 4.17 -4.74 8.59
N LEU A 34 3.90 -3.56 9.14
CA LEU A 34 2.68 -3.28 9.92
C LEU A 34 1.40 -3.60 9.11
N PHE A 35 1.41 -3.20 7.83
CA PHE A 35 0.32 -3.52 6.91
C PHE A 35 0.11 -5.03 6.79
N LEU A 36 1.17 -5.77 6.48
CA LEU A 36 1.14 -7.20 6.18
C LEU A 36 0.78 -8.03 7.42
N GLU A 37 1.26 -7.67 8.60
CA GLU A 37 0.87 -8.29 9.88
C GLU A 37 -0.65 -8.17 10.09
N HIS A 38 -1.20 -6.99 9.84
CA HIS A 38 -2.64 -6.76 9.90
C HIS A 38 -3.42 -7.58 8.85
N ILE A 39 -2.93 -7.64 7.61
CA ILE A 39 -3.55 -8.48 6.56
C ILE A 39 -3.58 -9.94 6.99
N LYS A 40 -2.48 -10.48 7.50
CA LYS A 40 -2.38 -11.89 7.91
C LYS A 40 -3.28 -12.21 9.10
N LYS A 41 -3.34 -11.32 10.10
CA LYS A 41 -4.26 -11.42 11.25
C LYS A 41 -5.70 -11.60 10.79
N HIS A 42 -6.09 -10.93 9.71
CA HIS A 42 -7.45 -10.90 9.17
C HIS A 42 -7.58 -11.58 7.80
N LYS A 43 -6.72 -12.56 7.50
CA LYS A 43 -6.52 -13.11 6.14
C LYS A 43 -7.79 -13.57 5.43
N TYR A 44 -8.76 -14.14 6.14
CA TYR A 44 -10.01 -14.63 5.53
C TYR A 44 -10.87 -13.49 4.98
N PHE A 45 -10.93 -12.36 5.69
CA PHE A 45 -11.61 -11.17 5.18
C PHE A 45 -10.91 -10.65 3.92
N TYR A 46 -9.58 -10.50 3.98
CA TYR A 46 -8.81 -10.01 2.84
C TYR A 46 -8.84 -10.95 1.64
N LYS A 47 -8.90 -12.27 1.85
CA LYS A 47 -9.06 -13.25 0.77
C LYS A 47 -10.36 -13.02 0.02
N VAL A 48 -11.48 -12.86 0.72
CA VAL A 48 -12.78 -12.57 0.10
C VAL A 48 -12.78 -11.18 -0.55
N ASN A 49 -12.28 -10.16 0.14
CA ASN A 49 -12.27 -8.77 -0.36
C ASN A 49 -11.40 -8.60 -1.62
N LEU A 50 -10.19 -9.19 -1.64
CA LEU A 50 -9.28 -9.13 -2.79
C LEU A 50 -9.76 -9.97 -3.99
N GLN A 51 -10.63 -10.97 -3.77
CA GLN A 51 -11.22 -11.78 -4.85
C GLN A 51 -12.45 -11.11 -5.48
N THR A 52 -13.18 -10.30 -4.71
CA THR A 52 -14.47 -9.72 -5.12
C THR A 52 -14.35 -8.30 -5.69
N ARG A 53 -13.21 -7.63 -5.47
CA ARG A 53 -12.96 -6.30 -6.02
C ARG A 53 -12.67 -6.35 -7.53
N LYS A 54 -13.54 -5.71 -8.31
CA LYS A 54 -13.41 -5.54 -9.78
C LYS A 54 -12.53 -4.37 -10.19
N SER A 55 -12.37 -3.39 -9.31
CA SER A 55 -11.58 -2.17 -9.54
C SER A 55 -10.96 -1.73 -8.23
N PHE A 56 -9.72 -1.25 -8.29
CA PHE A 56 -9.05 -0.75 -7.09
C PHE A 56 -9.62 0.62 -6.70
N PRO A 57 -9.82 0.92 -5.40
CA PRO A 57 -10.20 2.26 -4.99
C PRO A 57 -9.00 3.19 -5.11
N LEU A 58 -8.72 3.66 -6.32
CA LEU A 58 -7.73 4.69 -6.58
C LEU A 58 -8.03 6.00 -5.84
N LYS A 59 -9.20 6.18 -5.23
CA LYS A 59 -9.55 7.41 -4.50
C LYS A 59 -9.30 7.35 -2.99
N GLN A 60 -9.61 6.24 -2.33
CA GLN A 60 -9.54 6.16 -0.87
C GLN A 60 -8.11 5.79 -0.44
N GLY A 61 -7.33 6.81 -0.07
CA GLY A 61 -5.92 6.70 0.34
C GLY A 61 -4.95 7.41 -0.62
N TYR A 62 -5.36 7.58 -1.88
CA TYR A 62 -4.60 8.32 -2.88
C TYR A 62 -4.50 9.80 -2.58
N GLU A 63 -5.55 10.45 -2.08
CA GLU A 63 -5.51 11.89 -1.79
C GLU A 63 -4.38 12.23 -0.79
N LYS A 64 -4.23 11.44 0.28
CA LYS A 64 -3.13 11.62 1.25
C LYS A 64 -1.76 11.23 0.71
N LEU A 65 -1.68 10.18 -0.12
CA LEU A 65 -0.43 9.78 -0.74
C LEU A 65 0.00 10.77 -1.83
N TRP A 66 -0.95 11.42 -2.49
CA TRP A 66 -0.71 12.41 -3.53
C TRP A 66 0.05 13.61 -3.01
N ASP A 67 -0.33 14.11 -1.82
CA ASP A 67 0.36 15.21 -1.13
C ASP A 67 1.85 14.90 -0.85
N ILE A 68 2.21 13.61 -0.82
CA ILE A 68 3.58 13.12 -0.60
C ILE A 68 4.28 12.81 -1.93
N ILE A 69 3.57 12.21 -2.89
CA ILE A 69 4.10 11.76 -4.18
C ILE A 69 4.34 12.92 -5.14
N GLU A 70 3.39 13.87 -5.23
CA GLU A 70 3.47 14.98 -6.18
C GLU A 70 4.73 15.84 -5.95
N PRO A 71 5.09 16.25 -4.71
CA PRO A 71 6.34 16.97 -4.47
C PRO A 71 7.58 16.16 -4.88
N ARG A 72 7.65 14.87 -4.53
CA ARG A 72 8.79 13.99 -4.86
C ARG A 72 8.99 13.85 -6.38
N CYS A 73 7.91 13.80 -7.15
CA CYS A 73 7.98 13.74 -8.61
C CYS A 73 8.42 15.09 -9.22
N LYS A 74 8.00 16.21 -8.63
CA LYS A 74 8.42 17.55 -9.09
C LYS A 74 9.91 17.80 -8.83
N GLU A 75 10.47 17.31 -7.72
CA GLU A 75 11.91 17.41 -7.39
C GLU A 75 12.81 16.78 -8.47
N VAL A 76 12.29 15.84 -9.24
CA VAL A 76 13.01 15.07 -10.25
C VAL A 76 12.58 15.43 -11.67
N GLY A 77 11.84 16.53 -11.84
CA GLY A 77 11.48 17.10 -13.12
C GLY A 77 10.19 16.58 -13.76
N ILE A 78 9.36 15.85 -13.02
CA ILE A 78 8.07 15.35 -13.50
C ILE A 78 6.96 16.26 -12.96
N PHE A 79 6.37 17.05 -13.86
CA PHE A 79 5.37 18.06 -13.51
C PHE A 79 3.97 17.71 -14.01
N ASP A 80 3.87 16.87 -15.04
CA ASP A 80 2.60 16.43 -15.57
C ASP A 80 1.91 15.50 -14.56
N LYS A 81 0.69 15.84 -14.17
CA LYS A 81 -0.04 15.08 -13.15
C LYS A 81 -0.43 13.69 -13.64
N GLU A 82 -0.64 13.54 -14.94
CA GLU A 82 -1.07 12.28 -15.50
C GLU A 82 0.10 11.29 -15.58
N ASP A 83 1.30 11.78 -15.89
CA ASP A 83 2.53 11.00 -15.75
C ASP A 83 2.72 10.48 -14.31
N ILE A 84 2.56 11.35 -13.30
CA ILE A 84 2.64 10.96 -11.88
C ILE A 84 1.59 9.90 -11.54
N LEU A 85 0.36 10.04 -12.06
CA LEU A 85 -0.70 9.06 -11.84
C LEU A 85 -0.33 7.70 -12.47
N TYR A 86 0.26 7.66 -13.66
CA TYR A 86 0.69 6.40 -14.27
C TYR A 86 1.77 5.67 -13.46
N TYR A 87 2.74 6.39 -12.88
CA TYR A 87 3.71 5.78 -11.96
C TYR A 87 3.03 5.16 -10.75
N PHE A 88 2.06 5.88 -10.17
CA PHE A 88 1.32 5.39 -9.01
C PHE A 88 0.43 4.18 -9.36
N ILE A 89 -0.31 4.23 -10.47
CA ILE A 89 -1.13 3.12 -10.97
C ILE A 89 -0.26 1.87 -11.15
N ASN A 90 0.91 2.00 -11.76
CA ASN A 90 1.81 0.88 -12.00
C ASN A 90 2.26 0.21 -10.68
N PHE A 91 2.71 1.00 -9.71
CA PHE A 91 3.08 0.49 -8.38
C PHE A 91 1.90 -0.18 -7.68
N GLN A 92 0.76 0.50 -7.65
CA GLN A 92 -0.45 0.06 -6.96
C GLN A 92 -0.97 -1.26 -7.54
N ALA A 93 -0.99 -1.41 -8.86
CA ALA A 93 -1.38 -2.65 -9.54
C ALA A 93 -0.46 -3.82 -9.14
N GLY A 94 0.86 -3.62 -9.19
CA GLY A 94 1.84 -4.63 -8.77
C GLY A 94 1.73 -5.02 -7.29
N PHE A 95 1.56 -4.03 -6.42
CA PHE A 95 1.33 -4.21 -4.98
C PHE A 95 0.08 -5.07 -4.72
N THR A 96 -1.02 -4.76 -5.40
CA THR A 96 -2.29 -5.49 -5.22
C THR A 96 -2.21 -6.94 -5.67
N MET A 97 -1.62 -7.19 -6.84
CA MET A 97 -1.46 -8.55 -7.35
C MET A 97 -0.53 -9.38 -6.47
N THR A 98 0.52 -8.76 -5.94
CA THR A 98 1.44 -9.37 -4.99
C THR A 98 0.72 -9.76 -3.68
N LEU A 99 -0.07 -8.85 -3.11
CA LEU A 99 -0.88 -9.15 -1.91
C LEU A 99 -1.90 -10.26 -2.15
N LYS A 100 -2.60 -10.21 -3.29
CA LYS A 100 -3.57 -11.23 -3.67
C LYS A 100 -2.91 -12.61 -3.73
N HIS A 101 -1.78 -12.72 -4.43
CA HIS A 101 -1.03 -13.97 -4.51
C HIS A 101 -0.60 -14.47 -3.12
N TRP A 102 -0.08 -13.59 -2.26
CA TRP A 102 0.34 -13.96 -0.92
C TRP A 102 -0.81 -14.48 -0.06
N VAL A 103 -1.97 -13.82 -0.08
CA VAL A 103 -3.17 -14.27 0.66
C VAL A 103 -3.76 -15.56 0.06
N ASP A 104 -3.79 -15.69 -1.27
CA ASP A 104 -4.31 -16.89 -1.94
C ASP A 104 -3.42 -18.12 -1.66
N THR A 105 -2.13 -17.92 -1.42
CA THR A 105 -1.16 -18.96 -1.00
C THR A 105 -1.04 -19.14 0.52
N ASP A 106 -2.04 -18.67 1.28
CA ASP A 106 -2.11 -18.75 2.75
C ASP A 106 -0.92 -18.11 3.48
N CYS A 107 -0.44 -16.98 2.95
CA CYS A 107 0.68 -16.22 3.50
C CYS A 107 1.97 -17.06 3.63
N LYS A 108 2.31 -17.85 2.58
CA LYS A 108 3.41 -18.84 2.57
C LYS A 108 4.78 -18.28 2.98
N ILE A 109 5.12 -17.07 2.55
CA ILE A 109 6.36 -16.37 2.95
C ILE A 109 6.07 -15.39 4.10
N SER A 110 7.08 -15.05 4.89
CA SER A 110 6.91 -14.15 6.02
C SER A 110 6.57 -12.72 5.60
N GLU A 111 5.91 -12.00 6.50
CA GLU A 111 5.54 -10.59 6.38
C GLU A 111 6.78 -9.73 6.12
N LYS A 112 7.89 -10.02 6.82
CA LYS A 112 9.17 -9.35 6.62
C LYS A 112 9.74 -9.57 5.22
N GLN A 113 9.76 -10.83 4.76
CA GLN A 113 10.27 -11.15 3.43
C GLN A 113 9.43 -10.46 2.34
N LEU A 114 8.10 -10.45 2.50
CA LEU A 114 7.22 -9.79 1.55
C LEU A 114 7.33 -8.27 1.60
N ALA A 115 7.49 -7.67 2.79
CA ALA A 115 7.71 -6.23 2.96
C ALA A 115 8.97 -5.76 2.21
N GLU A 116 10.06 -6.54 2.30
CA GLU A 116 11.30 -6.27 1.58
C GLU A 116 11.11 -6.35 0.05
N ILE A 117 10.40 -7.37 -0.44
CA ILE A 117 10.06 -7.50 -1.87
C ILE A 117 9.25 -6.29 -2.34
N ILE A 118 8.19 -5.91 -1.61
CA ILE A 118 7.33 -4.78 -1.97
C ILE A 118 8.12 -3.47 -1.98
N LYS A 119 8.96 -3.23 -0.98
CA LYS A 119 9.84 -2.05 -0.91
C LYS A 119 10.74 -1.96 -2.15
N ASN A 120 11.31 -3.08 -2.59
CA ASN A 120 12.17 -3.12 -3.77
C ASN A 120 11.39 -2.85 -5.08
N CYS A 121 10.06 -3.00 -5.07
CA CYS A 121 9.20 -2.69 -6.21
C CYS A 121 8.67 -1.25 -6.19
N VAL A 122 8.91 -0.46 -5.14
CA VAL A 122 8.53 0.95 -5.10
C VAL A 122 9.36 1.70 -6.13
N PRO A 123 8.74 2.38 -7.11
CA PRO A 123 9.48 3.17 -8.08
C PRO A 123 10.35 4.22 -7.38
N ASN A 124 11.61 4.34 -7.79
CA ASN A 124 12.56 5.31 -7.24
C ASN A 124 12.06 6.76 -7.31
N ILE A 125 11.12 7.04 -8.22
CA ILE A 125 10.49 8.34 -8.39
C ILE A 125 9.50 8.69 -7.25
N LEU A 126 8.96 7.67 -6.56
CA LEU A 126 8.01 7.83 -5.46
C LEU A 126 8.69 7.85 -4.08
N ILE A 127 10.00 7.58 -4.01
CA ILE A 127 10.78 7.52 -2.77
C ILE A 127 11.38 8.91 -2.47
N LYS A 128 11.40 9.31 -1.19
CA LYS A 128 12.09 10.53 -0.75
C LYS A 128 13.59 10.39 -1.02
N ARG A 129 14.18 11.32 -1.77
CA ARG A 129 15.63 11.38 -1.94
C ARG A 129 16.23 12.09 -0.72
N ASN A 130 17.31 11.52 -0.18
CA ASN A 130 18.11 12.15 0.87
C ASN A 130 18.98 13.26 0.28
#